data_AF-A0A1G6HT61-F1
#
_entry.id   AF-A0A1G6HT61-F1
#
_cell.length_a   1.000
_cell.length_b   1.000
_cell.length_c   1.000
_cell.angle_alpha   90.00
_cell.angle_beta   90.00
_cell.angle_gamma   90.00
#
_symmetry.space_group_name_H-M   'P 1'
#
loop_
_entity.id
_entity.type
_entity.pdbx_description
1 polymer ?
#
loop_
_entity_poly.entity_id
_entity_poly.type
_entity_poly.pdbx_seq_one_letter_code
_entity_poly.pdbx_strand_id
1 'polypeptide(L)'
;MKTKECNKKVKRMFPEHQELIHKLRHDDPHFAKIFESHQELDKEIAQLELNPVNLINDDIDSLKRKKLKMKDEIYKILSQNAQAG
;
A
#
# COMPACT_ATOMS: atom_id res chain seq x y z
N MET A 1 -10.37 1.15 13.46
CA MET A 1 -9.03 0.51 13.43
C MET A 1 -8.82 -0.19 12.09
N LYS A 2 -8.28 0.49 11.05
CA LYS A 2 -8.12 -0.07 9.67
C LYS A 2 -6.68 -0.47 9.33
N THR A 3 -5.75 -0.16 10.21
CA THR A 3 -4.31 -0.36 10.03
C THR A 3 -3.87 -1.82 10.00
N LYS A 4 -4.63 -2.73 10.63
CA LYS A 4 -4.25 -4.15 10.76
C LYS A 4 -4.37 -4.94 9.44
N GLU A 5 -5.36 -4.60 8.60
CA GLU A 5 -5.61 -5.30 7.34
C GLU A 5 -4.50 -5.03 6.31
N CYS A 6 -4.08 -3.76 6.20
CA CYS A 6 -3.03 -3.33 5.27
C CYS A 6 -1.65 -3.89 5.66
N ASN A 7 -1.31 -3.83 6.96
CA ASN A 7 -0.06 -4.41 7.47
C ASN A 7 0.02 -5.92 7.21
N LYS A 8 -1.10 -6.64 7.33
CA LYS A 8 -1.18 -8.07 7.05
C LYS A 8 -0.90 -8.41 5.58
N LYS A 9 -1.32 -7.55 4.65
CA LYS A 9 -1.13 -7.75 3.20
C LYS A 9 0.32 -7.50 2.78
N VAL A 10 0.92 -6.40 3.25
CA VAL A 10 2.34 -6.10 3.00
C VAL A 10 3.25 -7.14 3.65
N LYS A 11 2.96 -7.56 4.88
CA LYS A 11 3.66 -8.64 5.61
C LYS A 11 3.62 -9.98 4.86
N ARG A 12 2.51 -10.31 4.19
CA ARG A 12 2.43 -11.54 3.37
C ARG A 12 3.25 -11.47 2.08
N MET A 13 3.47 -10.26 1.56
CA MET A 13 4.19 -10.06 0.30
C MET A 13 5.70 -9.91 0.51
N PHE A 14 6.12 -9.42 1.68
CA PHE A 14 7.52 -9.26 2.04
C PHE A 14 7.77 -9.81 3.47
N PRO A 15 7.74 -11.14 3.66
CA PRO A 15 7.89 -11.74 4.98
C PRO A 15 9.27 -11.49 5.59
N GLU A 16 10.31 -11.47 4.75
CA GLU A 16 11.69 -11.10 5.08
C GLU A 16 11.82 -9.68 5.63
N HIS A 17 11.04 -8.74 5.09
CA HIS A 17 11.13 -7.34 5.44
C HIS A 17 10.12 -6.94 6.51
N GLN A 18 9.44 -7.90 7.15
CA GLN A 18 8.36 -7.64 8.11
C GLN A 18 8.79 -6.73 9.26
N GLU A 19 9.96 -6.99 9.86
CA GLU A 19 10.48 -6.17 10.96
C GLU A 19 10.83 -4.78 10.47
N LEU A 20 11.44 -4.69 9.28
CA LEU A 20 11.73 -3.42 8.62
C LEU A 20 10.46 -2.61 8.37
N ILE A 21 9.40 -3.23 7.82
CA ILE A 21 8.10 -2.60 7.57
C ILE A 21 7.50 -2.03 8.87
N HIS A 22 7.57 -2.80 9.96
CA HIS A 22 7.01 -2.36 11.22
C HIS A 22 7.79 -1.18 11.80
N LYS A 23 9.12 -1.20 11.68
CA LYS A 23 10.00 -0.12 12.11
C LYS A 23 9.81 1.14 11.24
N LEU A 24 9.87 1.00 9.92
CA LEU A 24 9.67 2.09 8.94
C LEU A 24 8.32 2.76 9.08
N ARG A 25 7.28 2.04 9.46
CA ARG A 25 5.98 2.67 9.66
C ARG A 25 5.96 3.68 10.82
N HIS A 26 6.85 3.53 11.80
CA HIS A 26 7.01 4.46 12.91
C HIS A 26 8.14 5.48 12.66
N ASP A 27 9.21 5.03 12.03
CA ASP A 27 10.44 5.81 11.83
C ASP A 27 10.38 6.67 10.56
N ASP A 28 9.68 6.20 9.52
CA ASP A 28 9.63 6.81 8.20
C ASP A 28 8.24 7.41 7.90
N PRO A 29 8.12 8.76 7.89
CA PRO A 29 6.86 9.43 7.58
C PRO A 29 6.44 9.30 6.11
N HIS A 30 7.36 8.94 5.21
CA HIS A 30 7.05 8.71 3.81
C HIS A 30 6.26 7.40 3.65
N PHE A 31 6.70 6.35 4.35
CA PHE A 31 6.02 5.07 4.43
C PHE A 31 4.62 5.22 5.04
N ALA A 32 4.48 6.05 6.08
CA ALA A 32 3.18 6.37 6.66
C ALA A 32 2.21 6.99 5.63
N LYS A 33 2.67 7.96 4.83
CA LYS A 33 1.87 8.58 3.74
C LYS A 33 1.45 7.59 2.65
N ILE A 34 2.35 6.70 2.23
CA ILE A 34 2.05 5.65 1.25
C ILE A 34 1.01 4.68 1.82
N PHE A 35 1.12 4.37 3.12
CA PHE A 35 0.13 3.55 3.81
C PHE A 35 -1.26 4.20 3.85
N GLU A 36 -1.35 5.50 4.15
CA GLU A 36 -2.61 6.24 4.12
C GLU A 36 -3.21 6.25 2.71
N SER A 37 -2.38 6.56 1.71
CA SER A 37 -2.81 6.59 0.30
C SER A 37 -3.28 5.21 -0.18
N HIS A 38 -2.60 4.13 0.22
CA HIS A 38 -3.05 2.76 -0.09
C HIS A 38 -4.39 2.46 0.59
N GLN A 39 -4.61 2.94 1.82
CA GLN A 39 -5.87 2.71 2.54
C GLN A 39 -7.03 3.47 1.91
N GLU A 40 -6.80 4.70 1.44
CA GLU A 40 -7.77 5.44 0.63
C GLU A 40 -8.07 4.71 -0.66
N LEU A 41 -7.05 4.22 -1.36
CA LEU A 41 -7.22 3.46 -2.58
C LEU A 41 -8.02 2.17 -2.38
N ASP A 42 -7.76 1.44 -1.29
CA ASP A 42 -8.47 0.20 -0.98
C ASP A 42 -9.95 0.49 -0.61
N LYS A 43 -10.22 1.61 0.09
CA LYS A 43 -11.59 2.10 0.31
C LYS A 43 -12.28 2.47 -0.99
N GLU A 44 -11.57 3.18 -1.87
CA GLU A 44 -12.09 3.60 -3.17
C GLU A 44 -12.45 2.37 -4.00
N ILE A 45 -11.54 1.40 -4.11
CA ILE A 45 -11.80 0.10 -4.75
C ILE A 45 -13.02 -0.59 -4.11
N ALA A 46 -13.10 -0.67 -2.78
CA ALA A 46 -14.23 -1.32 -2.11
C ALA A 46 -15.57 -0.60 -2.36
N GLN A 47 -15.59 0.74 -2.37
CA GLN A 47 -16.79 1.50 -2.72
C GLN A 47 -17.19 1.32 -4.19
N LEU A 48 -16.20 1.18 -5.06
CA LEU A 48 -16.38 0.93 -6.48
C LEU A 48 -16.88 -0.50 -6.75
N GLU A 49 -16.35 -1.50 -6.05
CA GLU A 49 -16.87 -2.88 -6.10
C GLU A 49 -18.32 -2.97 -5.60
N LEU A 50 -18.71 -2.10 -4.67
CA LEU A 50 -20.11 -1.97 -4.23
C LEU A 50 -21.02 -1.27 -5.27
N ASN A 51 -20.47 -0.44 -6.17
CA ASN A 51 -21.23 0.33 -7.16
C ASN A 51 -20.65 0.17 -8.58
N PRO A 52 -20.68 -1.04 -9.15
CA PRO A 52 -20.05 -1.35 -10.44
C PRO A 52 -20.68 -0.61 -11.64
N VAL A 53 -21.92 -0.14 -11.50
CA VAL A 53 -22.66 0.58 -12.57
C VAL A 53 -22.06 1.95 -12.89
N ASN A 54 -21.38 2.59 -11.94
CA ASN A 54 -20.80 3.93 -12.15
C ASN A 54 -19.32 3.90 -12.53
N LEU A 55 -18.74 2.70 -12.70
CA LEU A 55 -17.35 2.56 -13.10
C LEU A 55 -17.18 2.73 -14.59
N ILE A 56 -16.63 3.89 -14.92
CA ILE A 56 -15.90 4.08 -16.16
C ILE A 56 -14.64 3.20 -16.02
N ASN A 57 -14.40 2.32 -16.99
CA ASN A 57 -13.29 1.35 -16.96
C ASN A 57 -11.90 2.01 -16.70
N ASP A 58 -11.79 3.32 -16.95
CA ASP A 58 -10.61 4.14 -16.70
C ASP A 58 -10.23 4.24 -15.20
N ASP A 59 -11.22 4.29 -14.30
CA ASP A 59 -10.97 4.35 -12.86
C ASP A 59 -10.37 3.05 -12.33
N ILE A 60 -10.82 1.86 -12.80
CA ILE A 60 -10.20 0.58 -12.40
C ILE A 60 -8.75 0.50 -12.84
N ASP A 61 -8.46 0.87 -14.09
CA ASP A 61 -7.10 0.82 -14.62
C ASP A 61 -6.18 1.78 -13.84
N SER A 62 -6.66 3.00 -13.58
CA SER A 62 -5.98 3.98 -12.75
C SER A 62 -5.72 3.48 -11.33
N LEU A 63 -6.71 2.84 -10.69
CA LEU A 63 -6.57 2.27 -9.35
C LEU A 63 -5.58 1.11 -9.32
N LYS A 64 -5.62 0.21 -10.31
CA LYS A 64 -4.62 -0.86 -10.44
C LYS A 64 -3.21 -0.28 -10.62
N ARG A 65 -3.03 0.75 -11.45
CA ARG A 65 -1.73 1.43 -11.63
C ARG A 65 -1.27 2.10 -10.35
N LYS A 66 -2.15 2.81 -9.63
CA LYS A 66 -1.83 3.42 -8.33
C LYS A 66 -1.43 2.35 -7.31
N LYS A 67 -2.16 1.24 -7.22
CA LYS A 67 -1.82 0.11 -6.33
C LYS A 67 -0.46 -0.50 -6.65
N LEU A 68 -0.11 -0.61 -7.94
CA LEU A 68 1.21 -1.05 -8.38
C LEU A 68 2.29 -0.05 -7.95
N LYS A 69 2.07 1.26 -8.17
CA LYS A 69 3.00 2.33 -7.74
C LYS A 69 3.23 2.34 -6.23
N MET A 70 2.17 2.21 -5.43
CA MET A 70 2.27 2.14 -3.97
C MET A 70 3.16 0.98 -3.53
N LYS A 71 3.03 -0.17 -4.20
CA LYS A 71 3.83 -1.36 -3.94
C LYS A 71 5.30 -1.18 -4.36
N ASP A 72 5.54 -0.51 -5.48
CA ASP A 72 6.88 -0.16 -5.97
C ASP A 72 7.60 0.80 -5.02
N GLU A 73 6.91 1.85 -4.56
CA GLU A 73 7.45 2.80 -3.57
C GLU A 73 7.72 2.11 -2.22
N ILE A 74 6.84 1.23 -1.75
CA ILE A 74 7.11 0.39 -0.57
C ILE A 74 8.39 -0.42 -0.78
N TYR A 75 8.52 -1.10 -1.92
CA TYR A 75 9.71 -1.91 -2.21
C TYR A 75 10.98 -1.05 -2.27
N LYS A 76 10.89 0.15 -2.84
CA LYS A 76 12.00 1.09 -2.93
C LYS A 76 12.46 1.55 -1.54
N ILE A 77 11.55 1.91 -0.64
CA ILE A 77 11.88 2.29 0.74
C ILE A 77 12.51 1.10 1.47
N LEU A 78 11.94 -0.10 1.32
CA LEU A 78 12.46 -1.32 1.92
C LEU A 78 13.87 -1.63 1.41
N SER A 79 14.10 -1.57 0.10
CA SER A 79 15.39 -1.82 -0.52
C SER A 79 16.43 -0.77 -0.12
N GLN A 80 16.05 0.51 -0.07
CA GLN A 80 16.95 1.58 0.40
C GLN A 80 17.36 1.40 1.86
N ASN A 81 16.43 1.00 2.73
CA ASN A 81 16.75 0.73 4.13
C ASN A 81 17.49 -0.59 4.34
N ALA A 82 17.23 -1.60 3.50
CA ALA A 82 17.93 -2.88 3.55
C ALA A 82 19.40 -2.78 3.06
N GLN A 83 19.69 -1.88 2.12
CA GLN A 83 21.05 -1.62 1.65
C GLN A 83 21.85 -0.64 2.53
N ALA A 84 21.20 0.08 3.43
CA ALA A 84 21.85 1.06 4.32
C ALA A 84 22.38 0.45 5.62
N GLY A 85 22.42 -0.88 5.74
CA GLY A 85 22.94 -1.63 6.89
C GLY A 85 24.27 -2.30 6.61
#